data_AF-T1A8M2-F1
#
_entry.id   AF-T1A8M2-F1
#
_cell.length_a   1.000
_cell.length_b   1.000
_cell.length_c   1.000
_cell.angle_alpha   90.00
_cell.angle_beta   90.00
_cell.angle_gamma   90.00
#
_symmetry.space_group_name_H-M   'P 1'
#
loop_
_entity.id
_entity.type
_entity.pdbx_description
1 polymer ?
#
loop_
_entity_poly.entity_id
_entity_poly.type
_entity_poly.pdbx_seq_one_letter_code
_entity_poly.pdbx_strand_id
1 'polypeptide(L)'
;MRLRRRIRDLWWREMVDLRDDVEGLEAAILMNPTVWQASGHLANFSDPLVDCLGECHQRWRADHVQGDRCPNCGGPLSASRQFNLMFKTFIGPVEDESAVVYLRPETAQGIFVNFKNVLGTSRQRIPFGIAQIGRSFRNEISTGNFIFRLR
;
A
#
# COMPACT_ATOMS: atom_id res chain seq x y z
N MET A 1 10.50 -7.90 18.82
CA MET A 1 9.37 -8.82 18.52
C MET A 1 8.26 -8.80 19.56
N ARG A 2 8.54 -8.94 20.88
CA ARG A 2 7.52 -9.03 21.94
C ARG A 2 6.56 -7.84 22.00
N LEU A 3 7.08 -6.61 21.91
CA LEU A 3 6.27 -5.38 21.94
C LEU A 3 5.27 -5.31 20.78
N ARG A 4 5.73 -5.48 19.54
CA ARG A 4 4.87 -5.48 18.35
C ARG A 4 3.73 -6.50 18.46
N ARG A 5 4.03 -7.71 18.95
CA ARG A 5 3.02 -8.76 19.14
C ARG A 5 1.96 -8.33 20.16
N ARG A 6 2.39 -7.79 21.32
CA ARG A 6 1.46 -7.31 22.35
C ARG A 6 0.55 -6.19 21.85
N ILE A 7 1.09 -5.22 21.12
CA ILE A 7 0.29 -4.11 20.56
C ILE A 7 -0.76 -4.66 19.59
N ARG A 8 -0.35 -5.58 18.70
CA ARG A 8 -1.26 -6.22 17.74
C ARG A 8 -2.37 -6.99 18.45
N ASP A 9 -2.03 -7.81 19.42
CA ASP A 9 -2.99 -8.67 20.12
C ASP A 9 -3.95 -7.84 20.99
N LEU A 10 -3.47 -6.76 21.61
CA LEU A 10 -4.31 -5.79 22.32
C LEU A 10 -5.30 -5.10 21.38
N TRP A 11 -4.83 -4.63 20.22
CA TRP A 11 -5.71 -4.00 19.23
C TRP A 11 -6.80 -4.96 18.75
N TRP A 12 -6.44 -6.23 18.46
CA TRP A 12 -7.40 -7.23 18.01
C TRP A 12 -8.45 -7.52 19.08
N ARG A 13 -8.01 -7.66 20.33
CA ARG A 13 -8.92 -7.86 21.46
C ARG A 13 -9.92 -6.71 21.59
N GLU A 14 -9.46 -5.47 21.59
CA GLU A 14 -10.33 -4.29 21.80
C GLU A 14 -11.25 -4.01 20.60
N MET A 15 -10.77 -4.22 19.37
CA MET A 15 -11.51 -3.85 18.16
C MET A 15 -12.37 -4.98 17.60
N VAL A 16 -12.06 -6.23 17.93
CA VAL A 16 -12.75 -7.42 17.39
C VAL A 16 -13.28 -8.29 18.51
N ASP A 17 -12.43 -8.87 19.37
CA ASP A 17 -12.89 -9.89 20.32
C ASP A 17 -13.89 -9.37 21.38
N LEU A 18 -13.79 -8.08 21.76
CA LEU A 18 -14.69 -7.45 22.73
C LEU A 18 -15.91 -6.77 22.09
N ARG A 19 -16.08 -6.89 20.78
CA ARG A 19 -17.13 -6.23 20.00
C ARG A 19 -17.96 -7.24 19.23
N ASP A 20 -19.26 -7.27 19.51
CA ASP A 20 -20.19 -8.15 18.79
C ASP A 20 -20.54 -7.64 17.39
N ASP A 21 -20.12 -6.42 17.04
CA ASP A 21 -20.44 -5.73 15.79
C ASP A 21 -19.25 -5.65 14.80
N VAL A 22 -18.17 -6.41 15.01
CA VAL A 22 -16.99 -6.39 14.14
C VAL A 22 -16.52 -7.80 13.80
N GLU A 23 -16.47 -8.11 12.50
CA GLU A 23 -16.00 -9.40 11.98
C GLU A 23 -14.51 -9.37 11.61
N GLY A 24 -13.81 -10.48 11.83
CA GLY A 24 -12.41 -10.64 11.40
C GLY A 24 -12.28 -11.17 9.98
N LEU A 25 -11.32 -10.64 9.20
CA LEU A 25 -10.98 -11.12 7.87
C LEU A 25 -9.45 -11.16 7.66
N GLU A 26 -8.99 -12.14 6.88
CA GLU A 26 -7.65 -12.16 6.31
C GLU A 26 -7.72 -12.35 4.79
N ALA A 27 -7.44 -11.28 4.04
CA ALA A 27 -7.37 -11.30 2.57
C ALA A 27 -5.94 -11.50 2.06
N ALA A 28 -5.82 -11.93 0.81
CA ALA A 28 -4.55 -12.10 0.11
C ALA A 28 -3.74 -10.79 -0.01
N ILE A 29 -2.41 -10.93 -0.10
CA ILE A 29 -1.50 -9.81 -0.38
C ILE A 29 -1.47 -9.49 -1.87
N LEU A 30 -1.45 -10.51 -2.72
CA LEU A 30 -1.52 -10.39 -4.17
C LEU A 30 -2.99 -10.30 -4.58
N MET A 31 -3.35 -9.25 -5.30
CA MET A 31 -4.71 -9.05 -5.76
C MET A 31 -4.75 -8.69 -7.25
N ASN A 32 -5.87 -9.07 -7.88
CA ASN A 32 -6.12 -8.83 -9.29
C ASN A 32 -6.11 -7.33 -9.62
N PRO A 33 -5.52 -6.91 -10.77
CA PRO A 33 -5.46 -5.50 -11.20
C PRO A 33 -6.79 -4.77 -11.20
N THR A 34 -7.89 -5.44 -11.52
CA THR A 34 -9.23 -4.85 -11.59
C THR A 34 -9.66 -4.23 -10.25
N VAL A 35 -9.22 -4.79 -9.13
CA VAL A 35 -9.50 -4.22 -7.79
C VAL A 35 -8.84 -2.85 -7.63
N TRP A 36 -7.60 -2.73 -8.10
CA TRP A 36 -6.81 -1.49 -8.02
C TRP A 36 -7.23 -0.46 -9.06
N GLN A 37 -7.74 -0.91 -10.20
CA GLN A 37 -8.36 -0.05 -11.20
C GLN A 37 -9.67 0.53 -10.66
N ALA A 38 -10.56 -0.31 -10.12
CA ALA A 38 -11.86 0.10 -9.59
C ALA A 38 -11.73 1.06 -8.40
N SER A 39 -10.72 0.86 -7.55
CA SER A 39 -10.41 1.77 -6.43
C SER A 39 -9.63 3.03 -6.83
N GLY A 40 -9.20 3.15 -8.10
CA GLY A 40 -8.47 4.30 -8.62
C GLY A 40 -6.97 4.33 -8.27
N HIS A 41 -6.44 3.30 -7.60
CA HIS A 41 -5.02 3.24 -7.21
C HIS A 41 -4.08 3.24 -8.43
N LEU A 42 -4.45 2.59 -9.53
CA LEU A 42 -3.60 2.56 -10.72
C LEU A 42 -3.40 3.97 -11.33
N ALA A 43 -4.40 4.84 -11.21
CA ALA A 43 -4.35 6.20 -11.75
C ALA A 43 -3.78 7.22 -10.74
N ASN A 44 -4.16 7.11 -9.47
CA ASN A 44 -3.99 8.19 -8.50
C ASN A 44 -2.99 7.89 -7.38
N PHE A 45 -2.53 6.64 -7.25
CA PHE A 45 -1.59 6.26 -6.18
C PHE A 45 -0.15 6.50 -6.60
N SER A 46 0.18 7.75 -6.87
CA SER A 46 1.47 8.19 -7.37
C SER A 46 2.03 9.36 -6.61
N ASP A 47 3.36 9.40 -6.52
CA ASP A 47 4.11 10.55 -6.00
C ASP A 47 4.91 11.19 -7.14
N PRO A 48 5.12 12.52 -7.10
CA PRO A 48 5.94 13.20 -8.08
C PRO A 48 7.42 12.85 -7.87
N LEU A 49 8.06 12.31 -8.91
CA LEU A 49 9.43 11.82 -8.92
C LEU A 49 10.30 12.73 -9.79
N VAL A 50 11.48 13.09 -9.29
CA VAL A 50 12.56 13.72 -10.05
C VAL A 50 13.84 12.88 -9.93
N ASP A 51 14.56 12.77 -11.04
CA ASP A 51 15.85 12.08 -11.12
C ASP A 51 16.97 13.13 -11.17
N CYS A 52 18.07 12.92 -10.44
CA CYS A 52 19.27 13.75 -10.59
C CYS A 52 19.98 13.43 -11.91
N LEU A 53 20.24 14.46 -12.71
CA LEU A 53 20.97 14.37 -13.99
C LEU A 53 22.48 14.58 -13.83
N GLY A 54 22.94 14.87 -12.60
CA GLY A 54 24.36 14.92 -12.24
C GLY A 54 24.92 13.55 -11.84
N GLU A 55 26.07 13.54 -11.18
CA GLU A 55 26.86 12.31 -10.94
C GLU A 55 26.21 11.29 -9.99
N CYS A 56 25.26 11.70 -9.14
CA CYS A 56 24.70 10.80 -8.13
C CYS A 56 23.55 9.93 -8.64
N HIS A 57 22.87 10.33 -9.73
CA HIS A 57 21.70 9.64 -10.30
C HIS A 57 20.60 9.24 -9.30
N GLN A 58 20.53 9.93 -8.15
CA GLN A 58 19.57 9.62 -7.11
C GLN A 58 18.17 10.11 -7.47
N ARG A 59 17.18 9.39 -6.94
CA ARG A 59 15.76 9.68 -7.09
C ARG A 59 15.24 10.40 -5.88
N TRP A 60 14.50 11.47 -6.11
CA TRP A 60 13.91 12.29 -5.07
C TRP A 60 12.43 12.48 -5.33
N ARG A 61 11.66 12.61 -4.25
CA ARG A 61 10.28 13.06 -4.37
C ARG A 61 10.28 14.56 -4.59
N ALA A 62 9.61 15.05 -5.63
CA ALA A 62 9.69 16.44 -6.05
C ALA A 62 9.28 17.40 -4.92
N ASP A 63 8.20 17.09 -4.21
CA ASP A 63 7.67 17.91 -3.11
C ASP A 63 8.61 18.03 -1.91
N HIS A 64 9.67 17.22 -1.88
CA HIS A 64 10.65 17.18 -0.80
C HIS A 64 11.96 17.89 -1.15
N VAL A 65 12.15 18.29 -2.40
CA VAL A 65 13.33 19.02 -2.83
C VAL A 65 12.99 20.50 -2.87
N GLN A 66 13.82 21.31 -2.21
CA GLN A 66 13.70 22.76 -2.27
C GLN A 66 14.54 23.28 -3.45
N GLY A 67 13.87 23.77 -4.49
CA GLY A 67 14.49 24.29 -5.71
C GLY A 67 14.83 23.22 -6.75
N ASP A 68 15.54 23.63 -7.81
CA ASP A 68 15.74 22.81 -9.01
C ASP A 68 17.05 22.01 -9.03
N ARG A 69 17.70 21.88 -7.86
CA ARG A 69 19.00 21.23 -7.71
C ARG A 69 18.95 20.04 -6.77
N CYS A 70 19.72 19.02 -7.11
CA CYS A 70 19.83 17.81 -6.31
C CYS A 70 20.42 18.12 -4.92
N PRO A 71 19.75 17.72 -3.82
CA PRO A 71 20.24 17.96 -2.45
C PRO A 71 21.62 17.35 -2.14
N ASN A 72 21.97 16.24 -2.80
CA ASN A 72 23.22 15.52 -2.54
C ASN A 72 24.44 16.09 -3.29
N CYS A 73 24.35 16.30 -4.61
CA CYS A 73 25.49 16.74 -5.43
C CYS A 73 25.32 18.14 -6.07
N GLY A 74 24.18 18.80 -5.89
CA GLY A 74 23.90 20.11 -6.51
C GLY A 74 23.64 20.09 -8.02
N GLY A 75 23.66 18.92 -8.66
CA GLY A 75 23.39 18.76 -10.10
C GLY A 75 21.93 19.08 -10.48
N PRO A 76 21.65 19.32 -11.77
CA PRO A 76 20.30 19.61 -12.25
C PRO A 76 19.36 18.43 -12.05
N LEU A 77 18.08 18.72 -11.81
CA LEU A 77 17.01 17.72 -11.72
C LEU A 77 16.24 17.57 -13.04
N SER A 78 15.70 16.38 -13.28
CA SER A 78 14.80 16.12 -14.40
C SER A 78 13.44 16.80 -14.21
N ALA A 79 12.65 16.86 -15.28
CA ALA A 79 11.23 17.19 -15.16
C ALA A 79 10.52 16.19 -14.21
N SER A 80 9.57 16.71 -13.43
CA SER A 80 8.75 15.90 -12.52
C SER A 80 7.85 14.96 -13.32
N ARG A 81 7.81 13.70 -12.93
CA ARG A 81 6.91 12.67 -13.49
C ARG A 81 6.17 11.94 -12.38
N GLN A 82 4.96 11.47 -12.66
CA GLN A 82 4.21 10.69 -11.68
C GLN A 82 4.71 9.25 -11.61
N PHE A 83 5.06 8.81 -10.41
CA PHE A 83 5.54 7.45 -10.15
C PHE A 83 4.54 6.70 -9.28
N ASN A 84 3.96 5.61 -9.81
CA ASN A 84 3.01 4.79 -9.06
C ASN A 84 3.72 4.03 -7.93
N LEU A 85 3.17 4.13 -6.72
CA LEU A 85 3.76 3.55 -5.51
C LEU A 85 3.37 2.07 -5.28
N MET A 86 2.60 1.44 -6.17
CA MET A 86 2.29 0.02 -6.08
C MET A 86 3.43 -0.84 -6.61
N PHE A 87 3.69 -1.96 -5.95
CA PHE A 87 4.58 -2.99 -6.50
C PHE A 87 3.80 -3.87 -7.48
N LYS A 88 4.27 -3.90 -8.73
CA LYS A 88 3.79 -4.77 -9.80
C LYS A 88 4.64 -6.05 -9.84
N THR A 89 4.00 -7.21 -9.97
CA THR A 89 4.65 -8.51 -10.22
C THR A 89 3.78 -9.34 -11.16
N PHE A 90 4.27 -10.51 -11.57
CA PHE A 90 3.53 -11.45 -12.41
C PHE A 90 3.24 -12.74 -11.62
N ILE A 91 2.10 -13.38 -11.90
CA ILE A 91 1.75 -14.69 -11.35
C ILE A 91 1.73 -15.73 -12.48
N GLY A 92 2.47 -16.82 -12.29
CA GLY A 92 2.58 -17.89 -13.28
C GLY A 92 3.95 -17.92 -13.97
N PRO A 93 4.20 -18.94 -14.81
CA PRO A 93 5.50 -19.17 -15.45
C PRO A 93 5.79 -18.24 -16.63
N VAL A 94 4.76 -17.57 -17.17
CA VAL A 94 4.88 -16.67 -18.32
C VAL A 94 4.50 -15.27 -17.88
N GLU A 95 5.38 -14.31 -18.14
CA GLU A 95 5.16 -12.89 -17.86
C GLU A 95 4.34 -12.26 -18.99
N ASP A 96 3.03 -12.54 -19.01
CA ASP A 96 2.09 -11.88 -19.91
C ASP A 96 1.25 -10.80 -19.19
N GLU A 97 0.52 -9.99 -19.96
CA GLU A 97 -0.33 -8.93 -19.40
C GLU A 97 -1.48 -9.47 -18.54
N SER A 98 -1.93 -10.71 -18.80
CA SER A 98 -2.99 -11.37 -18.02
C SER A 98 -2.50 -11.88 -16.66
N ALA A 99 -1.19 -12.12 -16.54
CA ALA A 99 -0.49 -12.54 -15.33
C ALA A 99 -0.14 -11.39 -14.39
N VAL A 100 -0.36 -10.13 -14.78
CA VAL A 100 -0.05 -8.97 -13.93
C VAL A 100 -0.87 -9.01 -12.64
N VAL A 101 -0.18 -8.88 -11.51
CA VAL A 101 -0.77 -8.74 -10.18
C VAL A 101 -0.01 -7.68 -9.38
N TYR A 102 -0.64 -7.15 -8.34
CA TYR A 102 -0.03 -6.13 -7.50
C TYR A 102 0.01 -6.60 -6.04
N LEU A 103 1.10 -6.25 -5.34
CA LEU A 103 1.12 -6.29 -3.89
C LEU A 103 0.25 -5.15 -3.36
N ARG A 104 -0.65 -5.47 -2.44
CA ARG A 104 -1.59 -4.48 -1.90
C ARG A 104 -0.88 -3.28 -1.21
N PRO A 105 -1.22 -2.03 -1.57
CA PRO A 105 -0.73 -0.84 -0.87
C PRO A 105 -1.46 -0.56 0.45
N GLU A 106 -2.60 -1.23 0.68
CA GLU A 106 -3.43 -1.10 1.88
C GLU A 106 -4.22 -2.41 2.13
N THR A 107 -4.85 -2.52 3.30
CA THR A 107 -5.66 -3.70 3.67
C THR A 107 -7.15 -3.57 3.30
N ALA A 108 -7.65 -2.36 3.07
CA ALA A 108 -9.07 -2.06 2.94
C ALA A 108 -9.74 -2.74 1.73
N GLN A 109 -9.07 -2.79 0.57
CA GLN A 109 -9.65 -3.42 -0.63
C GLN A 109 -10.01 -4.89 -0.42
N GLY A 110 -9.23 -5.62 0.41
CA GLY A 110 -9.54 -7.00 0.78
C GLY A 110 -10.87 -7.14 1.53
N ILE A 111 -11.23 -6.15 2.34
CA ILE A 111 -12.51 -6.07 3.05
C ILE A 111 -13.64 -5.78 2.07
N PHE A 112 -13.47 -4.77 1.20
CA PHE A 112 -14.51 -4.36 0.25
C PHE A 112 -14.90 -5.49 -0.72
N VAL A 113 -13.93 -6.20 -1.27
CA VAL A 113 -14.21 -7.32 -2.19
C VAL A 113 -14.93 -8.49 -1.50
N ASN A 114 -14.73 -8.65 -0.18
CA ASN A 114 -15.34 -9.72 0.61
C ASN A 114 -16.59 -9.28 1.38
N PHE A 115 -17.03 -8.02 1.26
CA PHE A 115 -18.15 -7.50 2.06
C PHE A 115 -19.41 -8.38 1.96
N LYS A 116 -19.78 -8.80 0.76
CA LYS A 116 -20.94 -9.68 0.55
C LYS A 116 -20.76 -11.07 1.16
N ASN A 117 -19.55 -11.63 1.08
CA ASN A 117 -19.23 -12.92 1.68
C ASN A 117 -19.38 -12.85 3.20
N VAL A 118 -18.82 -11.82 3.83
CA VAL A 118 -18.90 -11.61 5.28
C VAL A 118 -20.34 -11.33 5.73
N LEU A 119 -21.06 -10.44 5.03
CA LEU A 119 -22.47 -10.15 5.36
C LEU A 119 -23.35 -11.41 5.27
N GLY A 120 -23.10 -12.27 4.27
CA GLY A 120 -23.84 -13.51 4.07
C GLY A 120 -23.59 -14.58 5.14
N THR A 121 -22.37 -14.64 5.70
CA THR A 121 -21.97 -15.70 6.65
C THR A 121 -22.08 -15.29 8.11
N SER A 122 -21.83 -14.02 8.44
CA SER A 122 -21.75 -13.51 9.82
C SER A 122 -23.11 -13.27 10.49
N ARG A 123 -24.21 -13.25 9.71
CA ARG A 123 -25.56 -12.86 10.18
C ARG A 123 -25.63 -11.46 10.81
N GLN A 124 -24.62 -10.63 10.59
CA GLN A 124 -24.58 -9.26 11.06
C GLN A 124 -25.69 -8.42 10.40
N ARG A 125 -26.20 -7.44 11.13
CA ARG A 125 -27.07 -6.40 10.57
C ARG A 125 -26.27 -5.13 10.40
N ILE A 126 -26.55 -4.38 9.35
CA ILE A 126 -25.92 -3.08 9.14
C ILE A 126 -26.42 -2.10 10.20
N PRO A 127 -25.55 -1.29 10.84
CA PRO A 127 -24.10 -1.23 10.63
C PRO A 127 -23.31 -2.29 11.40
N PHE A 128 -22.25 -2.82 10.77
CA PHE A 128 -21.23 -3.65 11.39
C PHE A 128 -19.86 -3.34 10.75
N GLY A 129 -18.76 -3.68 11.43
CA GLY A 129 -17.39 -3.50 10.97
C GLY A 129 -16.76 -4.79 10.45
N ILE A 130 -15.70 -4.64 9.66
CA ILE A 130 -14.81 -5.75 9.30
C ILE A 130 -13.39 -5.29 9.55
N ALA A 131 -12.63 -6.05 10.33
CA ALA A 131 -11.26 -5.76 10.72
C ALA A 131 -10.28 -6.73 10.05
N GLN A 132 -9.11 -6.20 9.67
CA GLN A 132 -8.01 -6.98 9.13
C GLN A 132 -6.68 -6.44 9.65
N ILE A 133 -5.81 -7.34 10.13
CA ILE A 133 -4.40 -7.05 10.36
C ILE A 133 -3.59 -7.74 9.29
N GLY A 134 -2.75 -6.98 8.58
CA GLY A 134 -1.89 -7.56 7.56
C GLY A 134 -0.79 -6.61 7.14
N ARG A 135 0.14 -7.12 6.32
CA ARG A 135 1.16 -6.29 5.67
C ARG A 135 0.57 -5.57 4.47
N SER A 136 1.06 -4.37 4.21
CA SER A 136 0.89 -3.61 2.98
C SER A 136 2.25 -3.13 2.51
N PHE A 137 2.33 -2.77 1.22
CA PHE A 137 3.61 -2.48 0.57
C PHE A 137 3.50 -1.19 -0.23
N ARG A 138 4.43 -0.26 -0.02
CA ARG A 138 4.49 1.00 -0.79
C ARG A 138 5.89 1.16 -1.36
N ASN A 139 5.98 1.34 -2.66
CA ASN A 139 7.23 1.52 -3.38
C ASN A 139 7.76 2.94 -3.19
N GLU A 140 8.16 3.27 -1.96
CA GLU A 140 8.58 4.62 -1.58
C GLU A 140 9.85 5.05 -2.32
N ILE A 141 9.77 6.25 -2.93
CA ILE A 141 10.85 6.88 -3.70
C ILE A 141 12.06 7.13 -2.82
N SER A 142 11.83 7.69 -1.62
CA SER A 142 12.88 7.98 -0.64
C SER A 142 12.50 7.37 0.72
N THR A 143 13.24 6.36 1.14
CA THR A 143 13.09 5.76 2.48
C THR A 143 13.83 6.62 3.50
N GLY A 144 13.19 6.96 4.60
CA GLY A 144 13.73 7.87 5.61
C GLY A 144 12.92 7.87 6.90
N ASN A 145 13.41 8.51 7.96
CA ASN A 145 12.72 8.63 9.24
C ASN A 145 12.36 7.28 9.91
N PHE A 146 13.27 6.31 9.87
CA PHE A 146 13.16 5.04 10.60
C PHE A 146 11.82 4.31 10.35
N ILE A 147 10.96 4.14 11.36
CA ILE A 147 9.68 3.43 11.23
C ILE A 147 8.59 4.23 10.50
N PHE A 148 8.81 5.52 10.20
CA PHE A 148 7.79 6.38 9.60
C PHE A 148 7.69 6.24 8.08
N ARG A 149 8.74 5.77 7.39
CA ARG A 149 8.67 5.46 5.94
C ARG A 149 9.38 4.15 5.65
N LEU A 150 8.57 3.12 5.45
CA LEU A 150 8.99 1.77 5.13
C LEU A 150 8.42 1.38 3.75
N ARG A 151 9.03 0.38 3.13
CA ARG A 151 8.54 -0.23 1.88
C ARG A 151 7.66 -1.44 2.17
#